data_AF-A0A7S0XUX5-F1
#
_entry.id   AF-A0A7S0XUX5-F1
#
_cell.length_a   1.000
_cell.length_b   1.000
_cell.length_c   1.000
_cell.angle_alpha   90.00
_cell.angle_beta   90.00
_cell.angle_gamma   90.00
#
_symmetry.space_group_name_H-M   'P 1'
#
loop_
_entity.id
_entity.type
_entity.pdbx_description
1 polymer ?
#
loop_
_entity_poly.entity_id
_entity_poly.type
_entity_poly.pdbx_seq_one_letter_code
_entity_poly.pdbx_strand_id
1 'polypeptide(L)'
;FPQIKAHPWSKVFRSKATPEAAELISKLLVYTPDQRITPLQSCGHAFFDELRDPNTKLPNGRALPTLFDFSAEEMRMGGEPLMRKLIPSHTQGQQAVASAG
;
A
#
# COMPACT_ATOMS: atom_id res chain seq x y z
N PHE A 1 -1.67 -20.41 32.06
CA PHE A 1 -0.77 -19.98 30.96
C PHE A 1 -0.36 -18.53 31.20
N PRO A 2 0.88 -18.09 30.91
CA PRO A 2 1.30 -16.71 31.19
C PRO A 2 0.48 -15.70 30.36
N GLN A 3 0.05 -14.62 31.00
CA GLN A 3 -0.62 -13.49 30.34
C GLN A 3 0.44 -12.43 29.98
N ILE A 4 0.84 -12.41 28.70
CA ILE A 4 1.77 -11.42 28.18
C ILE A 4 0.95 -10.27 27.59
N LYS A 5 1.22 -9.04 28.06
CA LYS A 5 0.57 -7.84 27.51
C LYS A 5 1.16 -7.50 26.16
N ALA A 6 0.32 -6.99 25.25
CA ALA A 6 0.75 -6.52 23.95
C ALA A 6 1.82 -5.42 24.11
N HIS A 7 2.92 -5.56 23.37
CA HIS A 7 3.96 -4.55 23.32
C HIS A 7 3.64 -3.52 22.22
N PRO A 8 3.67 -2.21 22.50
CA PRO A 8 3.35 -1.21 21.49
C PRO A 8 4.31 -1.24 20.29
N TRP A 9 3.78 -1.18 19.07
CA TRP A 9 4.58 -1.19 17.84
C TRP A 9 5.61 -0.05 17.75
N SER A 10 5.28 1.12 18.29
CA SER A 10 6.21 2.26 18.40
C SER A 10 7.46 1.94 19.23
N LYS A 11 7.35 1.05 20.22
CA LYS A 11 8.50 0.59 21.03
C LYS A 11 9.27 -0.54 20.34
N VAL A 12 8.60 -1.36 19.53
CA VAL A 12 9.25 -2.40 18.72
C VAL A 12 10.17 -1.79 17.67
N PHE A 13 9.68 -0.79 16.91
CA PHE A 13 10.44 -0.18 15.82
C PHE A 13 11.34 0.98 16.24
N ARG A 14 11.24 1.42 17.51
CA ARG A 14 11.99 2.56 18.07
C ARG A 14 11.81 3.79 17.16
N SER A 15 12.90 4.51 16.84
CA SER A 15 12.89 5.72 16.00
C SER A 15 13.14 5.47 14.51
N LYS A 16 13.15 4.21 14.05
CA LYS A 16 13.53 3.89 12.65
C LYS A 16 12.33 3.76 11.70
N ALA A 17 11.14 3.51 12.21
CA ALA A 17 9.93 3.38 11.39
C ALA A 17 9.08 4.64 11.47
N THR A 18 8.47 5.01 10.33
CA THR A 18 7.46 6.06 10.31
C THR A 18 6.18 5.58 11.02
N PRO A 19 5.37 6.50 11.56
CA PRO A 19 4.08 6.14 12.18
C PRO A 19 3.19 5.32 11.25
N GLU A 20 3.18 5.63 9.95
CA GLU A 20 2.37 4.96 8.93
C GLU A 20 2.82 3.51 8.71
N ALA A 21 4.12 3.25 8.79
CA ALA A 21 4.65 1.88 8.68
C ALA A 21 4.22 1.02 9.87
N ALA A 22 4.30 1.57 11.09
CA ALA A 22 3.85 0.88 12.29
C ALA A 22 2.34 0.60 12.27
N GLU A 23 1.55 1.54 11.76
CA GLU A 23 0.10 1.43 11.58
C GLU A 23 -0.24 0.28 10.62
N LEU A 24 0.39 0.25 9.44
CA LEU A 24 0.20 -0.82 8.46
C LEU A 24 0.52 -2.20 9.05
N ILE A 25 1.66 -2.32 9.74
CA ILE A 25 2.09 -3.58 10.35
C ILE A 25 1.09 -4.03 11.43
N SER A 26 0.52 -3.10 12.19
CA SER A 26 -0.49 -3.41 13.20
C SER A 26 -1.76 -4.03 12.60
N LYS A 27 -2.15 -3.60 11.39
CA LYS A 27 -3.29 -4.15 10.64
C LYS A 27 -2.98 -5.48 9.94
N LEU A 28 -1.71 -5.74 9.61
CA LEU A 28 -1.27 -6.98 8.98
C LEU A 28 -1.10 -8.12 10.00
N LEU A 29 -0.46 -7.81 11.14
CA LEU A 29 -0.08 -8.80 12.15
C LEU A 29 -1.15 -8.94 13.24
N VAL A 30 -2.36 -9.30 12.81
CA VAL A 30 -3.50 -9.57 13.69
C VAL A 30 -3.69 -11.08 13.85
N TYR A 31 -3.94 -11.52 15.10
CA TYR A 31 -4.17 -12.92 15.41
C TYR A 31 -5.40 -13.48 14.70
N THR A 32 -6.53 -12.77 14.76
CA THR A 32 -7.76 -13.11 14.05
C THR A 32 -7.56 -12.89 12.54
N PRO A 33 -7.57 -13.95 11.71
CA PRO A 33 -7.26 -13.83 10.29
C PRO A 33 -8.19 -12.87 9.54
N ASP A 34 -9.49 -12.89 9.85
CA ASP A 34 -10.50 -12.09 9.16
C ASP A 34 -10.42 -10.59 9.48
N GLN A 35 -9.66 -10.21 10.51
CA GLN A 35 -9.42 -8.81 10.85
C GLN A 35 -8.18 -8.23 10.15
N ARG A 36 -7.42 -9.07 9.44
CA ARG A 36 -6.24 -8.59 8.71
C ARG A 36 -6.69 -7.74 7.53
N ILE A 37 -5.97 -6.64 7.31
CA ILE A 37 -6.13 -5.85 6.10
C ILE A 37 -5.86 -6.72 4.86
N THR A 38 -6.70 -6.58 3.82
CA THR A 38 -6.49 -7.34 2.58
C THR A 38 -5.29 -6.80 1.80
N PRO A 39 -4.68 -7.59 0.90
CA PRO A 39 -3.56 -7.12 0.10
C PRO A 39 -3.87 -5.83 -0.66
N LEU A 40 -5.04 -5.77 -1.30
CA LEU A 40 -5.43 -4.61 -2.11
C LEU A 40 -5.74 -3.38 -1.25
N GLN A 41 -6.34 -3.55 -0.07
CA GLN A 41 -6.50 -2.47 0.90
C GLN A 41 -5.14 -1.98 1.42
N SER A 42 -4.17 -2.88 1.60
CA SER A 42 -2.81 -2.56 2.02
C SER A 42 -2.09 -1.71 0.98
N CYS A 43 -2.26 -1.99 -0.31
CA CYS A 43 -1.75 -1.14 -1.39
C CYS A 43 -2.30 0.29 -1.32
N GLY A 44 -3.50 0.47 -0.76
CA GLY A 44 -4.17 1.76 -0.56
C GLY A 44 -3.77 2.46 0.75
N HIS A 45 -2.82 1.92 1.51
CA HIS A 45 -2.40 2.50 2.78
C HIS A 45 -1.60 3.80 2.59
N ALA A 46 -1.65 4.68 3.60
CA ALA A 46 -0.93 5.97 3.62
C ALA A 46 0.60 5.81 3.51
N PHE A 47 1.10 4.67 3.99
CA PHE A 47 2.51 4.30 3.88
C PHE A 47 3.01 4.27 2.42
N PHE A 48 2.13 4.01 1.46
CA PHE A 48 2.46 3.97 0.03
C PHE A 48 2.02 5.25 -0.72
N ASP A 49 1.59 6.31 -0.03
CA ASP A 49 1.15 7.56 -0.68
C ASP A 49 2.29 8.21 -1.49
N GLU A 50 3.53 8.09 -1.02
CA GLU A 50 4.72 8.59 -1.74
C GLU A 50 4.85 7.97 -3.14
N LEU A 51 4.50 6.68 -3.30
CA LEU A 51 4.55 6.02 -4.60
C LEU A 51 3.52 6.58 -5.59
N ARG A 52 2.48 7.26 -5.08
CA ARG A 52 1.41 7.90 -5.87
C ARG A 52 1.67 9.38 -6.14
N ASP A 53 2.80 9.93 -5.71
CA ASP A 53 3.23 11.27 -6.09
C ASP A 53 3.94 11.21 -7.47
N PRO A 54 3.51 12.02 -8.47
CA PRO A 54 4.12 12.04 -9.79
C PRO A 54 5.61 12.45 -9.79
N ASN A 55 6.10 13.08 -8.72
CA ASN A 55 7.48 13.52 -8.59
C ASN A 55 8.40 12.45 -7.98
N THR A 56 7.84 11.37 -7.45
CA THR A 56 8.60 10.32 -6.78
C THR A 56 9.48 9.58 -7.77
N LYS A 57 10.74 9.41 -7.38
CA LYS A 57 11.77 8.71 -8.16
C LYS A 57 12.48 7.73 -7.26
N LEU A 58 13.08 6.74 -7.89
CA LEU A 58 13.99 5.84 -7.20
C LEU A 58 15.19 6.64 -6.63
N PRO A 59 15.86 6.14 -5.56
CA PRO A 59 17.02 6.83 -4.99
C PRO A 59 18.17 7.09 -5.98
N ASN A 60 18.21 6.35 -7.09
CA ASN A 60 19.15 6.53 -8.19
C ASN A 60 18.69 7.56 -9.24
N GLY A 61 17.57 8.25 -9.02
CA GLY A 61 16.98 9.24 -9.91
C GLY A 61 16.15 8.68 -11.08
N ARG A 62 16.05 7.35 -11.24
CA ARG A 62 15.22 6.73 -12.27
C ARG A 62 13.74 6.81 -11.92
N ALA A 63 12.88 6.75 -12.95
CA ALA A 63 11.45 6.61 -12.76
C ALA A 63 11.11 5.32 -12.01
N LEU A 64 10.00 5.35 -11.28
CA LEU A 64 9.41 4.14 -10.70
C LEU A 64 9.01 3.14 -11.80
N PRO A 65 9.01 1.83 -11.51
CA PRO A 65 8.43 0.83 -12.42
C PRO A 65 6.91 1.04 -12.59
N THR A 66 6.25 0.22 -13.40
CA THR A 66 4.79 0.22 -13.49
C THR A 66 4.20 -0.24 -12.15
N LEU A 67 3.35 0.59 -11.55
CA LEU A 67 2.75 0.35 -10.22
C LEU A 67 1.21 0.35 -10.23
N PHE A 68 0.59 0.81 -11.31
CA PHE A 68 -0.85 1.16 -11.36
C PHE A 68 -1.59 0.48 -12.53
N ASP A 69 -1.02 -0.61 -13.04
CA ASP A 69 -1.51 -1.47 -14.11
C ASP A 69 -2.41 -2.60 -13.57
N PHE A 70 -3.39 -2.25 -12.74
CA PHE A 70 -4.35 -3.21 -12.20
C PHE A 70 -5.16 -3.88 -13.31
N SER A 71 -5.26 -5.19 -13.25
CA SER A 71 -6.11 -5.98 -14.14
C SER A 71 -7.61 -5.76 -13.86
N ALA A 72 -8.46 -6.16 -14.82
CA ALA A 72 -9.91 -6.09 -14.64
C ALA A 72 -10.40 -6.87 -13.41
N GLU A 73 -9.74 -7.98 -13.09
CA GLU A 73 -10.07 -8.80 -11.91
C GLU A 73 -9.70 -8.08 -10.61
N GLU A 74 -8.53 -7.43 -10.55
CA GLU A 74 -8.12 -6.63 -9.39
C GLU A 74 -9.02 -5.42 -9.19
N MET A 75 -9.42 -4.76 -10.28
CA MET A 75 -10.40 -3.66 -10.23
C MET A 75 -11.74 -4.13 -9.67
N ARG A 76 -12.22 -5.30 -10.10
CA ARG A 76 -13.45 -5.91 -9.60
C ARG A 76 -13.34 -6.26 -8.11
N MET A 77 -12.22 -6.81 -7.67
CA MET A 77 -12.00 -7.19 -6.26
C MET A 77 -11.95 -5.99 -5.31
N GLY A 78 -11.32 -4.88 -5.72
CA GLY A 78 -11.20 -3.71 -4.85
C GLY A 78 -12.44 -2.81 -4.84
N GLY A 79 -13.25 -2.86 -5.89
CA GLY A 79 -14.39 -1.97 -6.05
C GLY A 79 -13.99 -0.53 -6.31
N GLU A 80 -14.98 0.29 -6.64
CA GLU A 80 -14.76 1.66 -7.11
C GLU A 80 -14.03 2.59 -6.11
N PRO A 81 -14.35 2.60 -4.79
CA PRO A 81 -13.73 3.54 -3.86
C PRO A 81 -12.23 3.27 -3.68
N LEU A 82 -11.84 1.99 -3.64
CA LEU A 82 -10.44 1.60 -3.47
C LEU A 82 -9.65 1.84 -4.76
N MET A 83 -10.22 1.51 -5.92
CA MET A 83 -9.55 1.75 -7.20
C MET A 83 -9.29 3.23 -7.46
N ARG A 84 -10.22 4.11 -7.10
CA ARG A 84 -10.00 5.57 -7.16
C ARG A 84 -8.85 6.04 -6.28
N LYS A 85 -8.62 5.38 -5.14
CA LYS A 85 -7.48 5.68 -4.27
C LYS A 85 -6.17 5.11 -4.82
N LEU A 86 -6.22 3.93 -5.44
CA LEU A 86 -5.06 3.22 -5.93
C LEU A 86 -4.52 3.75 -7.27
N ILE A 87 -5.39 4.29 -8.13
CA ILE A 87 -5.03 4.76 -9.47
C ILE A 87 -5.02 6.29 -9.48
N PRO A 88 -3.83 6.94 -9.44
CA PRO A 88 -3.73 8.39 -9.49
C PRO A 88 -4.21 8.97 -10.82
N SER A 89 -4.75 10.20 -10.80
CA SER A 89 -5.26 10.84 -12.03
C SER A 89 -4.18 11.03 -13.11
N HIS A 90 -2.91 11.17 -12.72
CA HIS A 90 -1.80 11.36 -13.67
C HIS A 90 -1.38 10.07 -14.40
N THR A 91 -1.79 8.90 -13.93
CA THR A 91 -1.40 7.59 -14.52
C THR A 91 -2.45 7.03 -15.47
N GLN A 92 -3.64 7.64 -15.52
CA GLN A 92 -4.72 7.23 -16.43
C GLN A 92 -4.30 7.29 -17.91
N GLY A 93 -3.33 8.14 -18.27
CA GLY A 93 -2.73 8.17 -19.60
C GLY A 93 -1.65 7.10 -19.86
N GLN A 94 -1.01 6.56 -18.82
CA GLN A 94 0.05 5.55 -18.94
C GLN A 94 -0.50 4.13 -19.19
N GLN A 95 -1.71 3.82 -18.72
CA GLN A 95 -2.37 2.53 -18.96
C GLN A 95 -2.59 2.23 -20.46
N ALA A 96 -2.74 3.26 -21.29
CA ALA A 96 -2.88 3.10 -22.74
C ALA A 96 -1.61 2.57 -23.43
N VAL A 97 -0.43 2.75 -22.82
CA VAL A 97 0.86 2.41 -23.44
C VAL A 97 1.31 0.99 -23.07
N ALA A 98 0.99 0.51 -21.86
CA ALA A 98 1.32 -0.84 -21.41
C ALA A 98 0.42 -1.94 -22.03
N SER A 99 -0.76 -1.56 -22.54
CA SER A 99 -1.72 -2.47 -23.19
C SER A 99 -1.38 -2.76 -24.66
N ALA A 100 -0.34 -2.14 -25.21
CA ALA A 100 0.04 -2.17 -26.63
C ALA A 100 1.41 -2.82 -26.88
N GLY A 101 1.96 -3.54 -25.91
CA GLY A 101 3.25 -4.25 -25.99
C GLY A 101 3.10 -5.76 -25.93
#